data_AF-A0A6I2FVR8-F1
#
_entry.id   AF-A0A6I2FVR8-F1
#
_cell.length_a   1.000
_cell.length_b   1.000
_cell.length_c   1.000
_cell.angle_alpha   90.00
_cell.angle_beta   90.00
_cell.angle_gamma   90.00
#
_symmetry.space_group_name_H-M   'P 1'
#
loop_
_entity.id
_entity.type
_entity.pdbx_description
1 polymer ?
#
loop_
_entity_poly.entity_id
_entity_poly.type
_entity_poly.pdbx_seq_one_letter_code
_entity_poly.pdbx_strand_id
1 'polypeptide(L)'
;MKRSIAAVLAGAAGFAAIALAVPGVASADGPDCSPAAISAARADAKSKVQAYLSGHPDAAAEVAKIKTLPKDQRKAEWQSYKSTHPQDAQALKDARQAVRDYRANCHK
;
A
#
# COMPACT_ATOMS: atom_id res chain seq x y z
N MET A 1 -38.21 -15.06 -21.52
CA MET A 1 -38.80 -14.22 -22.58
C MET A 1 -38.15 -12.84 -22.53
N LYS A 2 -37.87 -12.26 -23.70
CA LYS A 2 -37.00 -11.10 -23.98
C LYS A 2 -37.60 -9.74 -23.59
N ARG A 3 -36.75 -8.81 -23.11
CA ARG A 3 -36.70 -7.35 -23.42
C ARG A 3 -35.28 -6.86 -23.03
N SER A 4 -34.27 -6.80 -23.88
CA SER A 4 -33.94 -5.79 -24.92
C SER A 4 -33.71 -4.34 -24.44
N ILE A 5 -32.41 -3.96 -24.47
CA ILE A 5 -31.78 -2.74 -25.03
C ILE A 5 -31.92 -1.38 -24.30
N ALA A 6 -30.75 -0.72 -24.13
CA ALA A 6 -30.41 0.71 -24.40
C ALA A 6 -29.57 1.30 -23.25
N ALA A 7 -28.26 1.51 -23.38
CA ALA A 7 -27.57 2.57 -24.12
C ALA A 7 -27.50 3.93 -23.36
N VAL A 8 -26.31 4.20 -22.82
CA VAL A 8 -25.52 5.45 -22.76
C VAL A 8 -26.27 6.80 -22.77
N LEU A 9 -25.95 7.71 -21.81
CA LEU A 9 -25.31 9.03 -22.00
C LEU A 9 -25.49 10.02 -20.83
N ALA A 10 -24.47 10.87 -20.69
CA ALA A 10 -24.46 12.25 -20.12
C ALA A 10 -24.23 12.47 -18.60
N GLY A 11 -22.99 12.88 -18.27
CA GLY A 11 -22.68 14.28 -17.94
C GLY A 11 -23.26 14.94 -16.68
N ALA A 12 -22.34 15.21 -15.73
CA ALA A 12 -22.27 16.33 -14.79
C ALA A 12 -23.42 16.56 -13.77
N ALA A 13 -23.13 16.32 -12.48
CA ALA A 13 -23.48 17.20 -11.37
C ALA A 13 -22.95 16.68 -10.02
N GLY A 14 -22.32 17.57 -9.24
CA GLY A 14 -22.61 17.73 -7.81
C GLY A 14 -22.13 16.66 -6.83
N PHE A 15 -21.26 17.09 -5.91
CA PHE A 15 -20.97 16.41 -4.64
C PHE A 15 -22.21 15.84 -3.95
N ALA A 16 -22.17 14.54 -3.63
CA ALA A 16 -22.86 13.99 -2.47
C ALA A 16 -21.95 12.93 -1.83
N ALA A 17 -21.60 13.19 -0.58
CA ALA A 17 -20.74 12.36 0.24
C ALA A 17 -21.42 11.06 0.68
N ILE A 18 -20.58 10.18 1.23
CA ILE A 18 -20.85 8.93 1.97
C ILE A 18 -20.92 7.69 1.09
N ALA A 19 -19.74 7.17 0.73
CA ALA A 19 -19.56 5.77 0.37
C ALA A 19 -18.85 5.05 1.53
N LEU A 20 -19.63 4.54 2.49
CA LEU A 20 -19.18 3.47 3.37
C LEU A 20 -19.35 2.14 2.63
N ALA A 21 -18.35 1.77 1.83
CA ALA A 21 -18.07 0.40 1.39
C ALA A 21 -16.70 0.33 0.69
N VAL A 22 -15.73 -0.34 1.31
CA VAL A 22 -14.51 -0.87 0.66
C VAL A 22 -14.81 -2.37 0.48
N PRO A 23 -14.58 -3.04 -0.69
CA PRO A 23 -13.43 -2.87 -1.57
C PRO A 23 -13.77 -2.77 -3.08
N GLY A 24 -12.96 -1.99 -3.81
CA GLY A 24 -12.88 -2.06 -5.27
C GLY A 24 -13.68 -1.01 -6.04
N VAL A 25 -13.52 0.27 -5.73
CA VAL A 25 -13.76 1.30 -6.76
C VAL A 25 -12.56 1.26 -7.71
N ALA A 26 -12.75 0.65 -8.88
CA ALA A 26 -11.92 0.97 -10.03
C ALA A 26 -12.29 2.40 -10.42
N SER A 27 -11.61 3.38 -9.85
CA SER A 27 -11.72 4.76 -10.30
C SER A 27 -11.39 4.79 -11.79
N ALA A 28 -12.30 5.35 -12.59
CA ALA A 28 -12.10 5.55 -14.03
C ALA A 28 -11.07 6.66 -14.33
N ASP A 29 -10.60 7.35 -13.29
CA ASP A 29 -9.45 8.25 -13.34
C ASP A 29 -8.14 7.44 -13.20
N GLY A 30 -7.11 7.84 -13.96
CA GLY A 30 -5.77 7.24 -13.84
C GLY A 30 -5.21 7.32 -12.41
N PRO A 31 -4.04 6.70 -12.13
CA PRO A 31 -3.47 6.68 -10.79
C PRO A 31 -3.30 8.10 -10.22
N ASP A 32 -3.79 8.32 -8.99
CA ASP A 32 -3.59 9.58 -8.27
C ASP A 32 -2.14 9.70 -7.78
N CYS A 33 -1.40 10.62 -8.41
CA CYS A 33 0.01 10.89 -8.13
C CYS A 33 0.24 12.15 -7.28
N SER A 34 -0.78 12.57 -6.52
CA SER A 34 -0.71 13.75 -5.65
C SER A 34 0.15 13.51 -4.39
N PRO A 35 0.69 14.58 -3.77
CA PRO A 35 1.33 14.49 -2.46
C PRO A 35 0.43 13.91 -1.36
N ALA A 36 -0.88 14.13 -1.47
CA ALA A 36 -1.88 13.59 -0.54
C ALA A 36 -1.95 12.05 -0.67
N ALA A 37 -1.98 11.53 -1.90
CA ALA A 37 -2.04 10.09 -2.16
C ALA A 37 -0.82 9.34 -1.59
N ILE A 38 0.42 9.83 -1.81
CA ILE A 38 1.61 9.19 -1.22
C ILE A 38 1.63 9.31 0.31
N SER A 39 1.11 10.40 0.88
CA SER A 39 1.02 10.56 2.34
C SER A 39 0.05 9.56 2.95
N ALA A 40 -1.12 9.38 2.33
CA ALA A 40 -2.10 8.35 2.73
C ALA A 40 -1.52 6.94 2.61
N ALA A 41 -0.87 6.61 1.49
CA ALA A 41 -0.23 5.30 1.30
C ALA A 41 0.86 5.01 2.34
N ARG A 42 1.66 6.03 2.73
CA ARG A 42 2.67 5.89 3.80
C ARG A 42 2.03 5.70 5.18
N ALA A 43 0.93 6.41 5.46
CA ALA A 43 0.21 6.26 6.72
C ALA A 43 -0.40 4.86 6.86
N ASP A 44 -1.05 4.36 5.81
CA ASP A 44 -1.57 2.99 5.73
C ASP A 44 -0.45 1.97 5.93
N ALA A 45 0.66 2.11 5.20
CA ALA A 45 1.79 1.20 5.32
C ALA A 45 2.41 1.21 6.74
N LYS A 46 2.52 2.39 7.37
CA LYS A 46 3.01 2.50 8.75
C LYS A 46 2.09 1.76 9.72
N SER A 47 0.78 1.93 9.59
CA SER A 47 -0.22 1.25 10.43
C SER A 47 -0.11 -0.26 10.31
N LYS A 48 -0.12 -0.79 9.08
CA LYS A 48 -0.01 -2.23 8.81
C LYS A 48 1.30 -2.83 9.29
N VAL A 49 2.41 -2.12 9.09
CA VAL A 49 3.72 -2.55 9.63
C VAL A 49 3.68 -2.58 11.15
N GLN A 50 3.15 -1.56 11.83
CA GLN A 50 3.07 -1.57 13.29
C GLN A 50 2.21 -2.71 13.83
N ALA A 51 1.05 -2.96 13.21
CA ALA A 51 0.17 -4.08 13.58
C ALA A 51 0.89 -5.44 13.42
N TYR A 52 1.63 -5.61 12.32
CA TYR A 52 2.43 -6.82 12.11
C TYR A 52 3.52 -6.95 13.20
N LEU A 53 4.31 -5.90 13.42
CA LEU A 53 5.42 -5.94 14.38
C LEU A 53 4.97 -6.16 15.83
N SER A 54 3.74 -5.79 16.21
CA SER A 54 3.23 -6.09 17.57
C SER A 54 3.02 -7.58 17.84
N GLY A 55 2.81 -8.39 16.81
CA GLY A 55 2.69 -9.86 16.93
C GLY A 55 3.99 -10.61 16.63
N HIS A 56 5.02 -9.93 16.13
CA HIS A 56 6.26 -10.53 15.65
C HIS A 56 7.47 -9.84 16.30
N PRO A 57 7.84 -10.22 17.54
CA PRO A 57 8.92 -9.58 18.28
C PRO A 57 10.29 -9.68 17.59
N ASP A 58 10.56 -10.80 16.90
CA ASP A 58 11.81 -10.99 16.14
C ASP A 58 11.91 -10.00 14.97
N ALA A 59 10.84 -9.85 14.21
CA ALA A 59 10.76 -8.84 13.15
C ALA A 59 10.84 -7.41 13.69
N ALA A 60 10.27 -7.15 14.87
CA ALA A 60 10.35 -5.85 15.53
C ALA A 60 11.79 -5.52 15.95
N ALA A 61 12.50 -6.50 16.53
CA ALA A 61 13.91 -6.38 16.90
C ALA A 61 14.78 -6.13 15.67
N GLU A 62 14.55 -6.84 14.57
CA GLU A 62 15.30 -6.64 13.33
C GLU A 62 15.04 -5.24 12.74
N VAL A 63 13.79 -4.81 12.66
CA VAL A 63 13.45 -3.46 12.17
C VAL A 63 14.06 -2.38 13.08
N ALA A 64 14.16 -2.62 14.40
CA ALA A 64 14.85 -1.72 15.32
C ALA A 64 16.36 -1.69 15.07
N LYS A 65 17.01 -2.86 14.89
CA LYS A 65 18.42 -2.99 14.53
C LYS A 65 18.73 -2.26 13.22
N ILE A 66 17.97 -2.50 12.16
CA ILE A 66 18.17 -1.84 10.87
C ILE A 66 18.10 -0.31 10.99
N LYS A 67 17.29 0.24 11.90
CA LYS A 67 17.20 1.69 12.10
C LYS A 67 18.47 2.31 12.72
N THR A 68 19.26 1.54 13.47
CA THR A 68 20.50 2.02 14.09
C THR A 68 21.71 1.92 13.16
N LEU A 69 21.63 1.11 12.10
CA LEU A 69 22.71 0.92 11.14
C LEU A 69 22.93 2.13 10.20
N PRO A 70 24.18 2.37 9.76
CA PRO A 70 24.49 3.28 8.66
C PRO A 70 23.70 2.97 7.40
N LYS A 71 23.34 4.01 6.61
CA LYS A 71 22.41 3.88 5.48
C LYS A 71 22.84 2.84 4.44
N ASP A 72 24.15 2.75 4.20
CA ASP A 72 24.82 1.83 3.29
C ASP A 72 24.74 0.36 3.76
N GLN A 73 24.69 0.12 5.08
CA GLN A 73 24.61 -1.22 5.66
C GLN A 73 23.18 -1.76 5.74
N ARG A 74 22.17 -0.88 5.87
CA ARG A 74 20.76 -1.27 6.03
C ARG A 74 20.25 -2.22 4.95
N LYS A 75 20.69 -2.05 3.71
CA LYS A 75 20.27 -2.90 2.60
C LYS A 75 20.80 -4.32 2.77
N ALA A 76 22.08 -4.47 3.14
CA ALA A 76 22.70 -5.78 3.32
C ALA A 76 22.05 -6.55 4.47
N GLU A 77 21.86 -5.89 5.61
CA GLU A 77 21.18 -6.47 6.78
C GLU A 77 19.76 -6.95 6.41
N TRP A 78 18.99 -6.09 5.76
CA TRP A 78 17.64 -6.43 5.32
C TRP A 78 17.61 -7.61 4.32
N GLN A 79 18.65 -7.82 3.51
CA GLN A 79 18.71 -9.00 2.63
C GLN A 79 19.03 -10.28 3.40
N SER A 80 19.95 -10.19 4.36
CA SER A 80 20.29 -11.30 5.26
C SER A 80 19.08 -11.78 6.07
N TYR A 81 18.31 -10.85 6.60
CA TYR A 81 17.11 -11.20 7.37
C TYR A 81 16.06 -11.90 6.50
N LYS A 82 15.80 -11.42 5.28
CA LYS A 82 14.77 -12.04 4.41
C LYS A 82 15.11 -13.45 3.94
N SER A 83 16.39 -13.78 3.76
CA SER A 83 16.78 -15.12 3.31
C SER A 83 16.48 -16.17 4.38
N THR A 84 16.48 -15.75 5.65
CA THR A 84 16.17 -16.60 6.82
C THR A 84 14.71 -16.47 7.27
N HIS A 85 14.05 -15.33 6.99
CA HIS A 85 12.68 -15.01 7.39
C HIS A 85 11.80 -14.63 6.17
N PRO A 86 11.56 -15.56 5.23
CA PRO A 86 10.82 -15.26 4.01
C PRO A 86 9.34 -14.90 4.27
N GLN A 87 8.74 -15.42 5.33
CA GLN A 87 7.36 -15.08 5.71
C GLN A 87 7.27 -13.63 6.19
N ASP A 88 8.16 -13.23 7.10
CA ASP A 88 8.21 -11.85 7.60
C ASP A 88 8.54 -10.86 6.49
N ALA A 89 9.45 -11.24 5.60
CA ALA A 89 9.77 -10.49 4.39
C ALA A 89 8.53 -10.21 3.53
N GLN A 90 7.72 -11.24 3.29
CA GLN A 90 6.53 -11.15 2.45
C GLN A 90 5.44 -10.33 3.14
N ALA A 91 5.16 -10.57 4.43
CA ALA A 91 4.21 -9.77 5.20
C ALA A 91 4.59 -8.29 5.26
N LEU A 92 5.87 -7.98 5.50
CA LEU A 92 6.37 -6.60 5.54
C LEU A 92 6.38 -5.94 4.14
N LYS A 93 6.46 -6.72 3.07
CA LYS A 93 6.29 -6.24 1.70
C LYS A 93 4.82 -5.92 1.41
N ASP A 94 3.91 -6.81 1.80
CA ASP A 94 2.46 -6.64 1.61
C ASP A 94 1.92 -5.47 2.43
N ALA A 95 2.40 -5.30 3.66
CA ALA A 95 2.10 -4.13 4.48
C ALA A 95 2.52 -2.81 3.80
N ARG A 96 3.49 -2.83 2.89
CA ARG A 96 3.98 -1.65 2.15
C ARG A 96 3.43 -1.57 0.72
N GLN A 97 2.48 -2.42 0.35
CA GLN A 97 2.05 -2.58 -1.03
C GLN A 97 1.51 -1.28 -1.65
N ALA A 98 0.68 -0.52 -0.93
CA ALA A 98 0.16 0.76 -1.42
C ALA A 98 1.26 1.77 -1.81
N VAL A 99 2.37 1.81 -1.05
CA VAL A 99 3.52 2.67 -1.38
C VAL A 99 4.27 2.16 -2.61
N ARG A 100 4.34 0.84 -2.79
CA ARG A 100 4.98 0.22 -3.96
C ARG A 100 4.15 0.48 -5.22
N ASP A 101 2.84 0.35 -5.13
CA ASP A 101 1.91 0.60 -6.23
C ASP A 101 1.94 2.07 -6.64
N TYR A 102 1.89 3.00 -5.67
CA TYR A 102 2.08 4.42 -5.95
C TYR A 102 3.38 4.67 -6.72
N ARG A 103 4.52 4.10 -6.28
CA ARG A 103 5.80 4.28 -6.97
C ARG A 103 5.79 3.69 -8.38
N ALA A 104 5.23 2.49 -8.55
CA ALA A 104 5.16 1.83 -9.86
C ALA A 104 4.31 2.60 -10.87
N ASN A 105 3.28 3.28 -10.39
CA ASN A 105 2.32 4.01 -11.22
C ASN A 105 2.68 5.49 -11.44
N CYS A 106 3.37 6.11 -10.49
CA CYS A 106 3.63 7.57 -10.48
C CYS A 106 5.10 7.97 -10.61
N HIS A 107 6.06 7.04 -10.46
CA HIS A 107 7.50 7.31 -10.56
C HIS A 107 8.14 6.37 -11.60
N LYS A 108 7.82 6.57 -12.87
CA LYS A 108 8.50 5.92 -14.00
C LYS A 108 9.67 6.76 -14.50
#